data_AF-R9WFA2-F1
#
_entry.id   AF-R9WFA2-F1
#
_cell.length_a   1.000
_cell.length_b   1.000
_cell.length_c   1.000
_cell.angle_alpha   90.00
_cell.angle_beta   90.00
_cell.angle_gamma   90.00
#
_symmetry.space_group_name_H-M   'P 1'
#
loop_
_entity.id
_entity.type
_entity.pdbx_description
1 polymer ?
#
loop_
_entity_poly.entity_id
_entity_poly.type
_entity_poly.pdbx_seq_one_letter_code
_entity_poly.pdbx_strand_id
1 'polypeptide(L)'
;MLLGFAFSKIRFKSLKEKFSALFVQLIAAGISALVIGYGVPALQSWILDVNIPNFTELGLFMSLCAFAFIIFINGVESWVGIISIPVFMLLLFFAAPLLTAVPESLNGFYSTLADWLPMSYMYRGVKSIMYFNHGPANSVVMGLIYTIITGLILIITAQFKKDNKKEGSN
;
A
#
# COMPACT_ATOMS: atom_id res chain seq x y z
N MET A 1 -7.77 -7.10 -0.41
CA MET A 1 -7.89 -8.52 -0.82
C MET A 1 -9.24 -9.15 -0.43
N LEU A 2 -9.50 -9.71 0.76
CA LEU A 2 -10.80 -10.37 1.01
C LEU A 2 -12.01 -9.41 1.02
N LEU A 3 -11.84 -8.20 1.54
CA LEU A 3 -12.88 -7.17 1.54
C LEU A 3 -13.25 -6.71 0.11
N GLY A 4 -12.27 -6.54 -0.78
CA GLY A 4 -12.51 -6.14 -2.18
C GLY A 4 -13.32 -7.18 -2.96
N PHE A 5 -13.04 -8.46 -2.75
CA PHE A 5 -13.75 -9.57 -3.37
C PHE A 5 -15.20 -9.72 -2.88
N ALA A 6 -15.45 -9.43 -1.59
CA ALA A 6 -16.80 -9.38 -1.05
C ALA A 6 -17.63 -8.23 -1.67
N PHE A 7 -17.00 -7.07 -1.88
CA PHE A 7 -17.66 -5.92 -2.49
C PHE A 7 -17.80 -6.03 -4.02
N SER A 8 -16.95 -6.80 -4.72
CA SER A 8 -17.05 -6.95 -6.18
C SER A 8 -18.30 -7.70 -6.65
N LYS A 9 -19.01 -8.40 -5.76
CA LYS A 9 -20.28 -9.08 -6.05
C LYS A 9 -21.52 -8.25 -5.65
N ILE A 10 -21.33 -7.13 -4.94
CA ILE A 10 -22.45 -6.29 -4.50
C ILE A 10 -22.73 -5.26 -5.59
N ARG A 11 -23.84 -5.46 -6.32
CA ARG A 11 -24.36 -4.45 -7.25
C ARG A 11 -24.87 -3.26 -6.44
N PHE A 12 -24.02 -2.26 -6.25
CA PHE A 12 -24.44 -0.97 -5.71
C PHE A 12 -25.40 -0.30 -6.71
N LYS A 13 -26.65 -0.10 -6.28
CA LYS A 13 -27.72 0.45 -7.13
C LYS A 13 -27.64 1.98 -7.21
N SER A 14 -26.96 2.64 -6.27
CA SER A 14 -26.87 4.11 -6.24
C SER A 14 -25.45 4.66 -5.99
N LEU A 15 -25.19 5.88 -6.47
CA LEU A 15 -23.93 6.62 -6.20
C LEU A 15 -23.72 6.85 -4.70
N LYS A 16 -24.79 7.04 -3.92
CA LYS A 16 -24.71 7.20 -2.45
C LYS A 16 -24.19 5.93 -1.77
N GLU A 17 -24.65 4.77 -2.20
CA GLU A 17 -24.18 3.48 -1.69
C GLU A 17 -22.69 3.25 -2.05
N LYS A 18 -22.27 3.62 -3.26
CA LYS A 18 -20.86 3.52 -3.67
C LYS A 18 -19.93 4.40 -2.83
N PHE A 19 -20.34 5.65 -2.56
CA PHE A 19 -19.58 6.56 -1.68
C PHE A 19 -19.55 6.07 -0.23
N SER A 20 -20.66 5.54 0.28
CA SER A 20 -20.72 4.95 1.61
C SER A 20 -19.80 3.73 1.74
N ALA A 21 -19.77 2.85 0.73
CA ALA A 21 -18.86 1.71 0.69
C ALA A 21 -17.39 2.14 0.68
N LEU A 22 -17.05 3.17 -0.12
CA LEU A 22 -15.72 3.77 -0.12
C LEU A 22 -15.32 4.28 1.27
N PHE A 23 -16.22 4.99 1.95
CA PHE A 23 -15.96 5.52 3.28
C PHE A 23 -15.71 4.41 4.31
N VAL A 24 -16.53 3.35 4.31
CA VAL A 24 -16.32 2.17 5.15
C VAL A 24 -14.99 1.49 4.83
N GLN A 25 -14.64 1.38 3.56
CA GLN A 25 -13.37 0.81 3.12
C GLN A 25 -12.17 1.65 3.61
N LEU A 26 -12.26 2.98 3.58
CA LEU A 26 -11.22 3.87 4.09
C LEU A 26 -11.04 3.74 5.61
N ILE A 27 -12.12 3.67 6.37
CA ILE A 27 -12.06 3.43 7.82
C ILE A 27 -11.44 2.06 8.11
N ALA A 28 -11.89 1.01 7.42
CA ALA A 28 -11.34 -0.33 7.59
C ALA A 28 -9.85 -0.39 7.24
N ALA A 29 -9.43 0.29 6.17
CA ALA A 29 -8.03 0.42 5.79
C ALA A 29 -7.23 1.18 6.85
N GLY A 30 -7.76 2.28 7.40
CA GLY A 30 -7.12 3.05 8.45
C GLY A 30 -6.89 2.26 9.73
N ILE A 31 -7.92 1.54 10.21
CA ILE A 31 -7.81 0.67 11.39
C ILE A 31 -6.79 -0.44 11.12
N SER A 32 -6.90 -1.12 9.97
CA SER A 32 -5.96 -2.18 9.59
C SER A 32 -4.52 -1.67 9.55
N ALA A 33 -4.33 -0.47 9.01
CA ALA A 33 -3.03 0.16 8.91
C ALA A 33 -2.41 0.48 10.28
N LEU A 34 -3.20 0.97 11.24
CA LEU A 34 -2.74 1.19 12.61
C LEU A 34 -2.36 -0.12 13.30
N VAL A 35 -3.18 -1.17 13.14
CA VAL A 35 -2.90 -2.49 13.70
C VAL A 35 -1.60 -3.06 13.11
N ILE A 36 -1.40 -2.96 11.80
CA ILE A 36 -0.17 -3.42 11.14
C ILE A 36 1.02 -2.56 11.57
N GLY A 37 0.86 -1.24 11.56
CA GLY A 37 1.94 -0.29 11.78
C GLY A 37 2.52 -0.34 13.19
N TYR A 38 1.69 -0.57 14.20
CA TYR A 38 2.17 -0.81 15.58
C TYR A 38 2.43 -2.28 15.87
N GLY A 39 1.65 -3.18 15.29
CA GLY A 39 1.74 -4.62 15.53
C GLY A 39 3.07 -5.20 15.06
N VAL A 40 3.54 -4.84 13.86
CA VAL A 40 4.80 -5.38 13.33
C VAL A 40 6.00 -4.96 14.20
N PRO A 41 6.23 -3.67 14.49
CA PRO A 41 7.32 -3.28 15.39
C PRO A 41 7.17 -3.85 16.81
N ALA A 42 5.95 -3.96 17.34
CA ALA A 42 5.72 -4.57 18.66
C ALA A 42 6.16 -6.04 18.69
N LEU A 43 5.80 -6.81 17.65
CA LEU A 43 6.23 -8.21 17.53
C LEU A 43 7.75 -8.32 17.37
N GLN A 44 8.38 -7.43 16.61
CA GLN A 44 9.84 -7.42 16.48
C GLN A 44 10.54 -7.13 17.82
N SER A 45 10.05 -6.16 18.59
CA SER A 45 10.59 -5.88 19.92
C SER A 45 10.36 -7.05 20.88
N TRP A 46 9.18 -7.67 20.84
CA TRP A 46 8.83 -8.72 21.80
C TRP A 46 9.47 -10.08 21.50
N ILE A 47 9.52 -10.48 20.22
CA ILE A 47 9.99 -11.81 19.81
C ILE A 47 11.47 -11.79 19.49
N LEU A 48 11.96 -10.75 18.82
CA LEU A 48 13.32 -10.67 18.30
C LEU A 48 14.24 -9.79 19.16
N ASP A 49 13.72 -9.24 20.26
CA ASP A 49 14.42 -8.34 21.19
C ASP A 49 15.11 -7.15 20.48
N VAL A 50 14.47 -6.66 19.42
CA VAL A 50 14.99 -5.54 18.63
C VAL A 50 14.79 -4.24 19.42
N ASN A 51 15.89 -3.52 19.67
CA ASN A 51 15.83 -2.19 20.25
C ASN A 51 15.28 -1.17 19.23
N ILE A 52 14.14 -0.56 19.55
CA ILE A 52 13.47 0.43 18.72
C ILE A 52 13.58 1.80 19.41
N PRO A 53 14.44 2.72 18.92
CA PRO A 53 14.74 3.97 19.62
C PRO A 53 13.53 4.90 19.75
N ASN A 54 12.69 5.00 18.72
CA ASN A 54 11.46 5.77 18.73
C ASN A 54 10.26 4.94 18.25
N PHE A 55 9.68 4.18 19.17
CA PHE A 55 8.57 3.27 18.87
C PHE A 55 7.34 3.99 18.31
N THR A 56 7.00 5.15 18.85
CA THR A 56 5.81 5.91 18.41
C THR A 56 6.00 6.45 16.99
N GLU A 57 7.15 7.04 16.69
CA GLU A 57 7.44 7.57 15.35
C GLU A 57 7.48 6.44 14.30
N LEU A 58 8.13 5.32 14.64
CA LEU A 58 8.15 4.15 13.77
C LEU A 58 6.74 3.59 13.55
N GLY A 59 5.95 3.46 14.61
CA GLY A 59 4.58 2.94 14.54
C GLY A 59 3.66 3.79 13.66
N LEU A 60 3.72 5.12 13.81
CA LEU A 60 2.97 6.06 12.95
C LEU A 60 3.43 6.00 11.50
N PHE A 61 4.74 5.99 11.25
CA PHE A 61 5.28 5.90 9.90
C PHE A 61 4.91 4.58 9.22
N MET A 62 5.03 3.46 9.95
CA MET A 62 4.64 2.13 9.46
C MET A 62 3.13 2.06 9.20
N SER A 63 2.31 2.73 10.01
CA SER A 63 0.87 2.85 9.78
C SER A 63 0.58 3.63 8.48
N LEU A 64 1.29 4.74 8.23
CA LEU A 64 1.17 5.48 6.98
C LEU A 64 1.55 4.62 5.77
N CYS A 65 2.65 3.86 5.87
CA CYS A 65 3.08 2.93 4.83
C CYS A 65 2.02 1.86 4.55
N ALA A 66 1.51 1.21 5.60
CA ALA A 66 0.49 0.19 5.48
C ALA A 66 -0.80 0.75 4.85
N PHE A 67 -1.23 1.94 5.27
CA PHE A 67 -2.39 2.61 4.68
C PHE A 67 -2.19 2.89 3.20
N ALA A 68 -1.04 3.47 2.82
CA ALA A 68 -0.71 3.74 1.42
C ALA A 68 -0.77 2.48 0.56
N PHE A 69 -0.19 1.36 1.03
CA PHE A 69 -0.17 0.11 0.28
C PHE A 69 -1.56 -0.51 0.19
N ILE A 70 -2.34 -0.51 1.27
CA ILE A 70 -3.71 -1.05 1.26
C ILE A 70 -4.57 -0.30 0.24
N ILE A 71 -4.52 1.05 0.24
CA ILE A 71 -5.29 1.87 -0.70
C ILE A 71 -4.82 1.67 -2.14
N PHE A 72 -3.51 1.63 -2.36
CA PHE A 72 -2.95 1.40 -3.68
C PHE A 72 -3.30 0.01 -4.24
N ILE A 73 -3.11 -1.05 -3.46
CA ILE A 73 -3.46 -2.42 -3.85
C ILE A 73 -4.95 -2.54 -4.15
N ASN A 74 -5.81 -1.99 -3.29
CA ASN A 74 -7.26 -1.98 -3.53
C ASN A 74 -7.62 -1.20 -4.82
N GLY A 75 -6.93 -0.11 -5.11
CA GLY A 75 -7.08 0.66 -6.33
C GLY A 75 -6.73 -0.15 -7.57
N VAL A 76 -5.58 -0.80 -7.59
CA VAL A 76 -5.19 -1.68 -8.70
C VAL A 76 -6.13 -2.89 -8.82
N GLU A 77 -6.51 -3.51 -7.69
CA GLU A 77 -7.46 -4.62 -7.63
C GLU A 77 -8.82 -4.24 -8.24
N SER A 78 -9.30 -3.01 -8.05
CA SER A 78 -10.57 -2.54 -8.63
C SER A 78 -10.58 -2.51 -10.16
N TRP A 79 -9.41 -2.42 -10.80
CA TRP A 79 -9.27 -2.41 -12.26
C TRP A 79 -9.04 -3.80 -12.86
N VAL A 80 -8.07 -4.51 -12.30
CA VAL A 80 -7.52 -5.76 -12.87
C VAL A 80 -8.07 -7.01 -12.15
N GLY A 81 -8.81 -6.85 -11.05
CA GLY A 81 -9.37 -7.94 -10.27
C GLY A 81 -8.28 -8.82 -9.66
N ILE A 82 -8.51 -10.14 -9.64
CA ILE A 82 -7.61 -11.12 -9.03
C ILE A 82 -6.22 -11.21 -9.71
N ILE A 83 -6.11 -10.73 -10.95
CA ILE A 83 -4.82 -10.64 -11.68
C ILE A 83 -3.86 -9.65 -11.00
N SER A 84 -4.36 -8.76 -10.15
CA SER A 84 -3.50 -7.90 -9.32
C SER A 84 -2.57 -8.70 -8.39
N ILE A 85 -2.97 -9.91 -7.95
CA ILE A 85 -2.17 -10.74 -7.04
C ILE A 85 -0.79 -11.08 -7.63
N PRO A 86 -0.68 -11.76 -8.79
CA PRO A 86 0.64 -12.07 -9.36
C PRO A 86 1.44 -10.81 -9.70
N VAL A 87 0.80 -9.69 -10.07
CA VAL A 87 1.48 -8.42 -10.32
C VAL A 87 2.16 -7.90 -9.05
N PHE A 88 1.45 -7.86 -7.93
CA PHE A 88 2.05 -7.43 -6.66
C PHE A 88 3.08 -8.43 -6.12
N MET A 89 2.90 -9.73 -6.37
CA MET A 89 3.94 -10.72 -6.07
C MET A 89 5.23 -10.48 -6.86
N LEU A 90 5.13 -10.14 -8.16
CA LEU A 90 6.30 -9.77 -8.96
C LEU A 90 6.95 -8.48 -8.43
N LEU A 91 6.15 -7.47 -8.08
CA LEU A 91 6.69 -6.23 -7.49
C LEU A 91 7.41 -6.49 -6.16
N LEU A 92 6.89 -7.38 -5.31
CA LEU A 92 7.56 -7.85 -4.09
C LEU A 92 8.86 -8.56 -4.39
N PHE A 93 8.88 -9.40 -5.42
CA PHE A 93 10.09 -10.10 -5.85
C PHE A 93 11.18 -9.11 -6.30
N PHE A 94 10.82 -8.08 -7.07
CA PHE A 94 11.76 -7.04 -7.49
C PHE A 94 12.16 -6.08 -6.35
N ALA A 95 11.34 -5.96 -5.31
CA ALA A 95 11.67 -5.14 -4.14
C ALA A 95 12.88 -5.71 -3.38
N ALA A 96 12.97 -7.02 -3.17
CA ALA A 96 14.03 -7.60 -2.34
C ALA A 96 15.46 -7.22 -2.82
N PRO A 97 15.84 -7.41 -4.10
CA PRO A 97 17.14 -6.97 -4.61
C PRO A 97 17.34 -5.46 -4.47
N LEU A 98 16.29 -4.68 -4.74
CA LEU A 98 16.33 -3.23 -4.69
C LEU A 98 16.61 -2.70 -3.27
N LEU A 99 16.07 -3.36 -2.25
CA LEU A 99 16.26 -2.97 -0.85
C LEU A 99 17.63 -3.40 -0.29
N THR A 100 18.25 -4.42 -0.87
CA THR A 100 19.57 -4.93 -0.43
C THR A 100 20.74 -4.34 -1.21
N ALA A 101 20.50 -3.84 -2.43
CA ALA A 101 21.53 -3.30 -3.29
C ALA A 101 21.95 -1.88 -2.86
N VAL A 102 23.22 -1.55 -3.10
CA VAL A 102 23.71 -0.18 -2.91
C VAL A 102 23.10 0.69 -4.02
N PRO A 103 22.48 1.84 -3.71
CA PRO A 103 21.80 2.67 -4.71
C PRO A 103 22.68 3.02 -5.93
N GLU A 104 23.97 3.26 -5.70
CA GLU A 104 24.96 3.61 -6.73
C GLU A 104 25.29 2.45 -7.68
N SER A 105 25.05 1.21 -7.26
CA SER A 105 25.26 0.01 -8.07
C SER A 105 24.05 -0.34 -8.95
N LEU A 106 22.93 0.39 -8.80
CA LEU A 106 21.72 0.13 -9.56
C LEU A 106 21.89 0.63 -11.00
N ASN A 107 21.50 -0.22 -11.96
CA ASN A 107 21.35 0.24 -13.34
C ASN A 107 20.12 1.17 -13.47
N GLY A 108 19.99 1.83 -14.64
CA GLY A 108 18.90 2.79 -14.88
C GLY A 108 17.47 2.23 -14.74
N PHE A 109 17.28 0.92 -14.91
CA PHE A 109 15.97 0.29 -14.71
C PHE A 109 15.64 0.20 -13.21
N TYR A 110 16.56 -0.32 -12.40
CA TYR A 110 16.34 -0.46 -10.97
C TYR A 110 16.26 0.88 -10.25
N SER A 111 17.03 1.91 -10.66
CA SER A 111 16.91 3.25 -10.09
C SER A 111 15.51 3.84 -10.33
N THR A 112 15.02 3.78 -11.57
CA THR A 112 13.66 4.23 -11.93
C THR A 112 12.59 3.49 -11.13
N LEU A 113 12.75 2.17 -10.97
CA LEU A 113 11.83 1.37 -10.18
C LEU A 113 11.88 1.78 -8.70
N ALA A 114 13.06 2.04 -8.14
CA ALA A 114 13.22 2.52 -6.76
C ALA A 114 12.53 3.85 -6.51
N ASP A 115 12.59 4.77 -7.46
CA ASP A 115 12.04 6.11 -7.29
C ASP A 115 10.50 6.11 -7.22
N TRP A 116 9.84 5.10 -7.79
CA TRP A 116 8.38 5.02 -7.80
C TRP A 116 7.82 3.93 -6.89
N LEU A 117 8.55 2.83 -6.66
CA LEU A 117 8.02 1.65 -5.97
C LEU A 117 7.63 1.99 -4.52
N PRO A 118 6.35 1.84 -4.12
CA PRO A 118 5.91 2.25 -2.79
C PRO A 118 6.70 1.64 -1.62
N MET A 119 7.18 0.40 -1.79
CA MET A 119 8.01 -0.30 -0.79
C MET A 119 9.39 0.33 -0.56
N SER A 120 9.95 1.03 -1.55
CA SER A 120 11.24 1.72 -1.39
C SER A 120 11.13 2.85 -0.37
N TYR A 121 10.00 3.59 -0.36
CA TYR A 121 9.72 4.64 0.61
C TYR A 121 9.66 4.11 2.03
N MET A 122 8.96 2.99 2.24
CA MET A 122 8.91 2.31 3.53
C MET A 122 10.32 1.97 4.03
N TYR A 123 11.12 1.30 3.21
CA TYR A 123 12.48 0.91 3.61
C TYR A 123 13.36 2.11 3.96
N ARG A 124 13.36 3.15 3.12
CA ARG A 124 14.15 4.37 3.36
C ARG A 124 13.72 5.08 4.65
N GLY A 125 12.42 5.18 4.90
CA GLY A 125 11.91 5.81 6.12
C GLY A 125 12.18 4.99 7.38
N VAL A 126 11.95 3.67 7.36
CA VAL A 126 12.27 2.78 8.48
C VAL A 126 13.77 2.84 8.80
N LYS A 127 14.63 2.80 7.78
CA LYS A 127 16.09 2.89 7.96
C LYS A 127 16.49 4.21 8.61
N SER A 128 15.89 5.33 8.18
CA SER A 128 16.11 6.66 8.78
C SER A 128 15.79 6.68 10.27
N ILE A 129 14.60 6.20 10.63
CA ILE A 129 14.09 6.22 12.01
C ILE A 129 14.92 5.28 12.89
N MET A 130 15.19 4.06 12.43
CA MET A 130 15.85 3.02 13.23
C MET A 130 17.35 3.22 13.42
N TYR A 131 18.07 3.63 12.38
CA TYR A 131 19.54 3.63 12.40
C TYR A 131 20.15 5.00 12.47
N PHE A 132 19.42 6.00 11.99
CA PHE A 132 19.96 7.33 11.85
C PHE A 132 19.36 8.30 12.90
N ASN A 133 18.33 7.88 13.65
CA ASN A 133 17.67 8.68 14.69
C ASN A 133 17.13 10.03 14.14
N HIS A 134 16.72 10.03 12.87
CA HIS A 134 16.02 11.13 12.23
C HIS A 134 14.69 10.61 11.68
N GLY A 135 13.67 11.45 11.72
CA GLY A 135 12.39 11.14 11.09
C GLY A 135 12.50 10.88 9.58
N PRO A 136 11.43 10.33 8.97
CA PRO A 136 11.42 10.04 7.55
C PRO A 136 11.60 11.33 6.74
N ALA A 137 12.42 11.29 5.70
CA ALA A 137 12.64 12.44 4.83
C ALA A 137 11.32 12.92 4.19
N ASN A 138 11.18 14.22 3.98
CA ASN A 138 9.96 14.80 3.38
C ASN A 138 9.63 14.18 2.01
N SER A 139 10.64 13.85 1.21
CA SER A 139 10.44 13.18 -0.08
C SER A 139 9.83 11.78 0.05
N VAL A 140 10.17 11.05 1.12
CA VAL A 140 9.61 9.73 1.42
C VAL A 140 8.14 9.86 1.82
N VAL A 141 7.82 10.79 2.71
CA VAL A 141 6.43 11.04 3.14
C VAL A 141 5.57 11.51 1.95
N MET A 142 6.09 12.42 1.12
CA MET A 142 5.40 12.86 -0.09
C MET A 142 5.18 11.72 -1.09
N GLY A 143 6.16 10.83 -1.28
CA GLY A 143 6.01 9.63 -2.11
C GLY A 143 4.85 8.72 -1.64
N LEU A 144 4.72 8.53 -0.32
CA LEU A 144 3.60 7.79 0.26
C LEU A 144 2.25 8.52 0.06
N ILE A 145 2.22 9.84 0.20
CA ILE A 145 1.01 10.64 -0.08
C ILE A 145 0.60 10.51 -1.54
N TYR A 146 1.54 10.60 -2.48
CA TYR A 146 1.25 10.38 -3.90
C TYR A 146 0.72 8.97 -4.16
N THR A 147 1.28 7.95 -3.49
CA THR A 147 0.79 6.57 -3.57
C THR A 147 -0.66 6.46 -3.11
N ILE A 148 -1.02 7.11 -1.99
CA ILE A 148 -2.40 7.17 -1.48
C ILE A 148 -3.31 7.83 -2.52
N ILE A 149 -2.91 9.00 -3.03
CA ILE A 149 -3.69 9.75 -4.02
C ILE A 149 -3.91 8.91 -5.28
N THR A 150 -2.87 8.26 -5.81
CA THR A 150 -3.00 7.38 -6.98
C THR A 150 -3.94 6.21 -6.70
N GLY A 151 -3.84 5.56 -5.53
CA GLY A 151 -4.76 4.50 -5.14
C GLY A 151 -6.21 4.97 -5.05
N LEU A 152 -6.47 6.14 -4.44
CA LEU A 152 -7.80 6.73 -4.38
C LEU A 152 -8.36 7.06 -5.78
N ILE A 153 -7.55 7.67 -6.64
CA ILE A 153 -7.93 7.95 -8.03
C ILE A 153 -8.32 6.65 -8.75
N LEU A 154 -7.54 5.58 -8.59
CA LEU A 154 -7.86 4.28 -9.18
C LEU A 154 -9.20 3.73 -8.68
N ILE A 155 -9.46 3.78 -7.37
CA ILE A 155 -10.74 3.31 -6.79
C ILE A 155 -11.92 4.13 -7.31
N ILE A 156 -11.79 5.47 -7.37
CA ILE A 156 -12.86 6.35 -7.82
C ILE A 156 -13.12 6.14 -9.31
N THR A 157 -12.08 6.10 -10.14
CA THR A 157 -12.20 5.91 -11.59
C THR A 157 -12.77 4.55 -11.96
N ALA A 158 -12.47 3.50 -11.20
CA ALA A 158 -13.04 2.17 -11.40
C ALA A 158 -14.58 2.15 -11.27
N GLN A 159 -15.19 3.08 -10.52
CA GLN A 159 -16.65 3.14 -10.38
C GLN A 159 -17.37 3.54 -11.66
N PHE A 160 -16.67 4.19 -12.59
CA PHE A 160 -17.16 4.57 -13.91
C PHE A 160 -16.94 3.49 -14.97
N LYS A 161 -16.28 2.37 -14.61
CA LYS A 161 -16.11 1.23 -15.51
C LYS A 161 -17.49 0.69 -15.89
N LYS A 162 -17.79 0.67 -17.19
CA LYS A 162 -19.01 0.06 -17.72
C LYS A 162 -18.95 -1.44 -17.38
N ASP A 163 -20.00 -1.93 -16.73
CA ASP A 163 -20.17 -3.35 -16.46
C ASP A 163 -20.26 -4.02 -17.82
N ASN A 164 -19.16 -4.62 -18.31
CA ASN A 164 -19.18 -5.38 -19.55
C ASN A 164 -20.06 -6.60 -19.27
N LYS A 165 -21.35 -6.43 -19.57
CA LYS A 165 -22.30 -7.51 -19.77
C LYS A 165 -21.55 -8.63 -20.50
N LYS A 166 -21.37 -9.76 -19.84
CA LYS A 166 -21.37 -11.03 -20.54
C LYS A 166 -22.79 -11.21 -21.08
N GLU A 167 -23.07 -10.56 -22.19
CA GLU A 167 -24.10 -11.01 -23.13
C GLU A 167 -23.54 -12.24 -23.84
N GLY A 168 -24.26 -13.36 -23.72
CA GLY A 168 -23.95 -14.65 -24.34
C GLY A 168 -23.55 -15.71 -23.31
N SER A 169 -24.24 -16.85 -23.17
CA SER A 169 -25.27 -17.46 -23.99
C SER A 169 -26.06 -18.48 -23.17
N ASN A 170 -27.36 -18.58 -23.47
CA ASN A 170 -28.24 -19.75 -23.49
C ASN A 170 -27.77 -21.02 -22.75
#